data_AF-A0A9P5UUX5-F1
#
_entry.id   AF-A0A9P5UUX5-F1
#
_cell.length_a   1.000
_cell.length_b   1.000
_cell.length_c   1.000
_cell.angle_alpha   90.00
_cell.angle_beta   90.00
_cell.angle_gamma   90.00
#
_symmetry.space_group_name_H-M   'P 1'
#
loop_
_entity.id
_entity.type
_entity.pdbx_description
1 polymer ?
#
loop_
_entity_poly.entity_id
_entity_poly.type
_entity_poly.pdbx_seq_one_letter_code
_entity_poly.pdbx_strand_id
1 'polypeptide(L)'
;KKLLLEDADNEAWESFTEQVDRCLDVYGRLEDVPQFPAAFRPGPTMKPFSEDDLRGFPLNAAWELLRETIISSAFAHLPSARTGGRPPPPEGEGLLLIKIQELGGIISSARTVFILQQLPEGVTKESVHRRFVDWHRANGPQLGLSSVPDMEASTMAWDGWIREVQRPWRQGRLDHQEYYAANKQDIINTHIENRDLRFQTHTRQTIRGILDISEGRVNLDHLVVEADPVNPGAARNGPPVTYVIDDPDEIKARVRQYFCDTFHKERPTQPLSDEWRAAYQPREDVCSEWYDSVMVVPDYEEVCAAIAAAPLGKAPGHSKVSGDLLKRLGPLAQALFVVLVQACFVQG
;
A
#
# COMPACT_ATOMS: atom_id res chain seq x y z
N LYS A 1 -16.59 -5.30 -12.12
CA LYS A 1 -15.70 -4.38 -12.87
C LYS A 1 -14.88 -3.63 -11.83
N LYS A 2 -13.55 -3.65 -11.96
CA LYS A 2 -12.57 -3.18 -10.96
C LYS A 2 -11.82 -2.04 -11.65
N LEU A 3 -11.75 -0.86 -11.04
CA LEU A 3 -11.24 0.37 -11.64
C LEU A 3 -10.20 0.98 -10.68
N LEU A 4 -9.01 1.30 -11.19
CA LEU A 4 -7.96 2.10 -10.55
C LEU A 4 -8.48 3.51 -10.21
N LEU A 5 -7.76 4.29 -9.40
CA LEU A 5 -8.08 5.73 -9.22
C LEU A 5 -8.07 6.47 -10.57
N GLU A 6 -7.24 5.99 -11.50
CA GLU A 6 -7.12 6.42 -12.90
C GLU A 6 -8.37 6.06 -13.74
N ASP A 7 -9.10 5.05 -13.30
CA ASP A 7 -10.30 4.55 -13.95
C ASP A 7 -11.60 5.08 -13.29
N ALA A 8 -11.49 5.96 -12.28
CA ALA A 8 -12.63 6.65 -11.72
C ALA A 8 -13.26 7.53 -12.80
N ASP A 9 -14.56 7.35 -13.02
CA ASP A 9 -15.31 8.12 -13.99
C ASP A 9 -15.52 9.57 -13.51
N ASN A 10 -16.00 10.42 -14.42
CA ASN A 10 -16.24 11.83 -14.11
C ASN A 10 -17.25 11.99 -12.96
N GLU A 11 -18.24 11.10 -12.85
CA GLU A 11 -19.26 11.13 -11.79
C GLU A 11 -18.64 10.87 -10.40
N ALA A 12 -17.74 9.88 -10.30
CA ALA A 12 -17.01 9.62 -9.06
C ALA A 12 -16.13 10.81 -8.64
N TRP A 13 -15.49 11.47 -9.61
CA TRP A 13 -14.69 12.67 -9.36
C TRP A 13 -15.55 13.87 -8.98
N GLU A 14 -16.68 14.11 -9.66
CA GLU A 14 -17.64 15.16 -9.31
C GLU A 14 -18.19 14.93 -7.90
N SER A 15 -18.59 13.71 -7.55
CA SER A 15 -19.05 13.37 -6.21
C SER A 15 -17.96 13.55 -5.14
N PHE A 16 -16.70 13.25 -5.45
CA PHE A 16 -15.56 13.53 -4.57
C PHE A 16 -15.40 15.04 -4.35
N THR A 17 -15.36 15.82 -5.43
CA THR A 17 -15.18 17.28 -5.40
C THR A 17 -16.30 17.94 -4.62
N GLU A 18 -17.56 17.59 -4.92
CA GLU A 18 -18.73 18.09 -4.19
C GLU A 18 -18.71 17.69 -2.73
N GLN A 19 -18.28 16.48 -2.37
CA GLN A 19 -18.24 16.06 -0.97
C GLN A 19 -17.16 16.83 -0.20
N VAL A 20 -15.97 17.02 -0.79
CA VAL A 20 -14.90 17.82 -0.19
C VAL A 20 -15.40 19.24 0.04
N ASP A 21 -15.97 19.88 -0.99
CA ASP A 21 -16.51 21.23 -0.89
C ASP A 21 -17.77 21.30 -0.03
N ARG A 22 -18.57 20.23 0.12
CA ARG A 22 -19.72 20.20 1.05
C ARG A 22 -19.26 20.11 2.51
N CYS A 23 -18.23 19.30 2.77
CA CYS A 23 -17.60 19.21 4.07
C CYS A 23 -16.89 20.52 4.44
N LEU A 24 -16.41 21.25 3.43
CA LEU A 24 -15.74 22.54 3.53
C LEU A 24 -16.65 23.73 3.18
N ASP A 25 -17.94 23.52 2.88
CA ASP A 25 -18.99 24.53 2.59
C ASP A 25 -19.12 25.51 3.75
N VAL A 26 -18.50 25.11 4.84
CA VAL A 26 -18.25 25.85 6.05
C VAL A 26 -16.75 26.16 6.20
N TYR A 27 -16.30 27.20 5.49
CA TYR A 27 -15.42 28.19 6.11
C TYR A 27 -16.02 28.74 7.44
N GLY A 28 -17.32 28.52 7.71
CA GLY A 28 -17.97 28.75 9.00
C GLY A 28 -18.00 27.57 10.01
N ARG A 29 -17.30 26.45 9.79
CA ARG A 29 -17.03 25.44 10.85
C ARG A 29 -15.64 25.58 11.47
N LEU A 30 -14.83 26.48 10.93
CA LEU A 30 -13.62 26.95 11.61
C LEU A 30 -13.98 27.57 12.97
N GLU A 31 -15.20 28.07 13.12
CA GLU A 31 -15.78 28.59 14.38
C GLU A 31 -15.86 27.52 15.49
N ASP A 32 -16.01 26.25 15.14
CA ASP A 32 -16.06 25.12 16.08
C ASP A 32 -14.67 24.57 16.41
N VAL A 33 -13.63 25.01 15.68
CA VAL A 33 -12.24 24.68 15.95
C VAL A 33 -11.71 25.76 16.90
N PRO A 34 -11.40 25.44 18.18
CA PRO A 34 -11.08 26.44 19.21
C PRO A 34 -9.91 27.38 18.91
N GLN A 35 -9.15 27.09 17.86
CA GLN A 35 -7.89 27.75 17.49
C GLN A 35 -8.05 28.79 16.36
N PHE A 36 -9.23 28.98 15.76
CA PHE A 36 -9.43 29.92 14.65
C PHE A 36 -9.98 31.30 15.11
N PRO A 37 -9.30 32.40 14.76
CA PRO A 37 -9.79 33.75 15.04
C PRO A 37 -11.08 34.12 14.28
N ALA A 38 -11.89 35.01 14.87
CA ALA A 38 -13.13 35.51 14.25
C ALA A 38 -12.94 36.32 12.95
N ALA A 39 -11.69 36.70 12.62
CA ALA A 39 -11.33 37.41 11.39
C ALA A 39 -11.46 36.55 10.11
N PHE A 40 -11.55 35.22 10.25
CA PHE A 40 -11.63 34.27 9.14
C PHE A 40 -13.07 33.93 8.71
N ARG A 41 -14.08 34.69 9.17
CA ARG A 41 -15.50 34.49 8.82
C ARG A 41 -15.74 34.75 7.32
N PRO A 42 -16.39 33.83 6.59
CA PRO A 42 -16.65 34.04 5.18
C PRO A 42 -17.67 35.18 4.95
N GLY A 43 -17.35 36.06 3.99
CA GLY A 43 -18.25 37.03 3.39
C GLY A 43 -18.31 36.83 1.87
N PRO A 44 -19.32 37.39 1.17
CA PRO A 44 -19.60 37.12 -0.25
C PRO A 44 -18.50 37.57 -1.23
N THR A 45 -17.48 38.26 -0.75
CA THR A 45 -16.25 38.58 -1.49
C THR A 45 -15.09 38.34 -0.53
N MET A 46 -14.29 37.30 -0.79
CA MET A 46 -13.00 37.11 -0.11
C MET A 46 -12.13 38.34 -0.40
N LYS A 47 -11.96 39.20 0.59
CA LYS A 47 -10.86 40.16 0.54
C LYS A 47 -9.56 39.36 0.77
N PRO A 48 -8.45 39.74 0.13
CA PRO A 48 -7.15 39.16 0.45
C PRO A 48 -6.90 39.27 1.95
N PHE A 49 -6.41 38.20 2.58
CA PHE A 49 -6.00 38.24 3.98
C PHE A 49 -4.87 39.25 4.15
N SER A 50 -4.92 40.06 5.20
CA SER A 50 -3.78 40.91 5.54
C SER A 50 -2.61 40.05 6.03
N GLU A 51 -1.39 40.58 5.98
CA GLU A 51 -0.21 39.88 6.47
C GLU A 51 -0.35 39.53 7.96
N ASP A 52 -1.00 40.39 8.76
CA ASP A 52 -1.29 40.14 10.17
C ASP A 52 -2.30 39.00 10.38
N ASP A 53 -3.30 38.88 9.49
CA ASP A 53 -4.21 37.74 9.50
C ASP A 53 -3.45 36.44 9.19
N LEU A 54 -2.59 36.46 8.16
CA LEU A 54 -1.79 35.30 7.77
C LEU A 54 -0.80 34.86 8.87
N ARG A 55 -0.22 35.79 9.63
CA ARG A 55 0.63 35.45 10.80
C ARG A 55 -0.14 34.77 11.93
N GLY A 56 -1.40 35.12 12.12
CA GLY A 56 -2.29 34.53 13.12
C GLY A 56 -3.00 33.25 12.67
N PHE A 57 -2.79 32.81 11.42
CA PHE A 57 -3.49 31.67 10.86
C PHE A 57 -3.03 30.35 11.49
N PRO A 58 -3.94 29.50 12.01
CA PRO A 58 -3.57 28.24 12.67
C PRO A 58 -3.23 27.17 11.63
N LEU A 59 -2.05 27.28 11.04
CA LEU A 59 -1.57 26.51 9.88
C LEU A 59 -1.71 24.99 10.04
N ASN A 60 -1.27 24.44 11.18
CA ASN A 60 -1.37 23.01 11.44
C ASN A 60 -2.82 22.52 11.54
N ALA A 61 -3.69 23.28 12.22
CA ALA A 61 -5.10 22.91 12.38
C ALA A 61 -5.86 22.99 11.05
N ALA A 62 -5.59 24.03 10.27
CA ALA A 62 -6.13 24.20 8.92
C ALA A 62 -5.71 23.06 7.99
N TRP A 63 -4.43 22.68 8.03
CA TRP A 63 -3.89 21.60 7.21
C TRP A 63 -4.50 20.24 7.57
N GLU A 64 -4.58 19.91 8.85
CA GLU A 64 -5.17 18.62 9.27
C GLU A 64 -6.65 18.53 8.90
N LEU A 65 -7.41 19.62 9.05
CA LEU A 65 -8.81 19.66 8.62
C LEU A 65 -8.95 19.39 7.12
N LEU A 66 -8.17 20.09 6.29
CA LEU A 66 -8.19 19.92 4.85
C LEU A 66 -7.78 18.49 4.46
N ARG A 67 -6.69 17.99 5.05
CA ARG A 67 -6.16 16.64 4.82
C ARG A 67 -7.20 15.57 5.16
N GLU A 68 -7.76 15.57 6.36
CA GLU A 68 -8.74 14.56 6.79
C GLU A 68 -9.99 14.59 5.90
N THR A 69 -10.44 15.78 5.49
CA THR A 69 -11.60 15.92 4.59
C THR A 69 -11.35 15.33 3.21
N ILE A 70 -10.18 15.62 2.62
CA ILE A 70 -9.77 15.06 1.33
C ILE A 70 -9.71 13.53 1.41
N ILE A 71 -9.05 12.99 2.44
CA ILE A 71 -8.84 11.55 2.57
C ILE A 71 -10.17 10.82 2.84
N SER A 72 -11.00 11.33 3.73
CA SER A 72 -12.32 10.76 4.02
C SER A 72 -13.22 10.74 2.78
N SER A 73 -13.26 11.85 2.03
CA SER A 73 -14.05 11.95 0.79
C SER A 73 -13.51 11.01 -0.29
N ALA A 74 -12.18 10.91 -0.43
CA ALA A 74 -11.56 9.98 -1.36
C ALA A 74 -11.95 8.52 -1.05
N PHE A 75 -11.94 8.10 0.22
CA PHE A 75 -12.34 6.74 0.59
C PHE A 75 -13.82 6.45 0.37
N ALA A 76 -14.68 7.47 0.46
CA ALA A 76 -16.13 7.32 0.28
C ALA A 76 -16.53 7.26 -1.21
N HIS A 77 -15.84 8.02 -2.07
CA HIS A 77 -16.29 8.28 -3.45
C HIS A 77 -15.37 7.71 -4.52
N LEU A 78 -14.11 7.42 -4.20
CA LEU A 78 -13.15 6.87 -5.15
C LEU A 78 -12.92 5.37 -4.88
N PRO A 79 -12.69 4.56 -5.93
CA PRO A 79 -12.49 3.13 -5.76
C PRO A 79 -11.24 2.84 -4.92
N SER A 80 -11.43 2.05 -3.85
CA SER A 80 -10.34 1.61 -2.97
C SER A 80 -9.76 0.27 -3.41
N ALA A 81 -8.44 0.15 -3.37
CA ALA A 81 -7.74 -1.06 -3.77
C ALA A 81 -7.91 -2.19 -2.74
N ARG A 82 -8.53 -3.30 -3.15
CA ARG A 82 -8.18 -4.63 -2.62
C ARG A 82 -7.46 -5.40 -3.70
N THR A 83 -6.19 -5.67 -3.47
CA THR A 83 -5.35 -6.43 -4.37
C THR A 83 -5.09 -7.82 -3.80
N GLY A 84 -5.40 -8.84 -4.60
CA GLY A 84 -5.26 -10.23 -4.17
C GLY A 84 -6.18 -11.17 -4.92
N GLY A 85 -6.07 -11.21 -6.24
CA GLY A 85 -6.63 -12.30 -7.04
C GLY A 85 -5.63 -12.61 -8.14
N ARG A 86 -5.16 -13.85 -8.22
CA ARG A 86 -4.39 -14.32 -9.37
C ARG A 86 -5.28 -14.09 -10.61
N PRO A 87 -4.79 -13.43 -11.68
CA PRO A 87 -5.56 -13.38 -12.91
C PRO A 87 -5.82 -14.81 -13.39
N PRO A 88 -7.00 -15.09 -13.96
CA PRO A 88 -7.28 -16.40 -14.52
C PRO A 88 -6.25 -16.71 -15.62
N PRO A 89 -5.82 -17.98 -15.75
CA PRO A 89 -4.98 -18.37 -16.87
C PRO A 89 -5.70 -18.11 -18.21
N PRO A 90 -4.96 -18.01 -19.34
CA PRO A 90 -5.55 -17.83 -20.67
C PRO A 90 -6.67 -18.85 -20.95
N GLU A 91 -7.63 -18.45 -21.79
CA GLU A 91 -8.80 -19.26 -22.11
C GLU A 91 -8.39 -20.68 -22.55
N GLY A 92 -8.90 -21.70 -21.84
CA GLY A 92 -8.61 -23.12 -22.09
C GLY A 92 -7.54 -23.75 -21.18
N GLU A 93 -6.47 -23.03 -20.80
CA GLU A 93 -5.38 -23.59 -19.97
C GLU A 93 -5.89 -23.98 -18.58
N GLY A 94 -6.72 -23.13 -17.98
CA GLY A 94 -7.29 -23.36 -16.65
C GLY A 94 -8.10 -24.64 -16.56
N LEU A 95 -8.89 -24.94 -17.59
CA LEU A 95 -9.71 -26.17 -17.63
C LEU A 95 -8.84 -27.42 -17.78
N LEU A 96 -7.78 -27.35 -18.60
CA LEU A 96 -6.81 -28.43 -18.73
C LEU A 96 -6.09 -28.70 -17.40
N LEU A 97 -5.62 -27.65 -16.72
CA LEU A 97 -4.94 -27.76 -15.43
C LEU A 97 -5.83 -28.33 -14.33
N ILE A 98 -7.09 -27.87 -14.24
CA ILE A 98 -8.07 -28.41 -13.28
C ILE A 98 -8.25 -29.91 -13.52
N LYS A 99 -8.49 -30.32 -14.78
CA LYS A 99 -8.69 -31.73 -15.14
C LYS A 99 -7.47 -32.59 -14.81
N ILE A 100 -6.25 -32.11 -15.09
CA ILE A 100 -5.00 -32.81 -14.76
C ILE A 100 -4.83 -32.94 -13.25
N GLN A 101 -5.12 -31.89 -12.48
CA GLN A 101 -5.00 -31.90 -11.02
C GLN A 101 -6.01 -32.84 -10.37
N GLU A 102 -7.27 -32.83 -10.81
CA GLU A 102 -8.31 -33.72 -10.32
C GLU A 102 -7.95 -35.19 -10.54
N LEU A 103 -7.57 -35.56 -11.77
CA LEU A 103 -7.15 -36.92 -12.10
C LEU A 103 -5.89 -37.33 -11.33
N GLY A 104 -4.91 -36.43 -11.19
CA GLY A 104 -3.70 -36.66 -10.40
C GLY A 104 -4.00 -36.88 -8.91
N GLY A 105 -4.94 -36.10 -8.37
CA GLY A 105 -5.42 -36.24 -7.00
C GLY A 105 -6.14 -37.57 -6.76
N ILE A 106 -6.93 -38.04 -7.73
CA ILE A 106 -7.57 -39.36 -7.68
C ILE A 106 -6.52 -40.47 -7.69
N ILE A 107 -5.56 -40.43 -8.62
CA ILE A 107 -4.47 -41.42 -8.71
C ILE A 107 -3.69 -41.49 -7.39
N SER A 108 -3.28 -40.33 -6.86
CA SER A 108 -2.54 -40.25 -5.61
C SER A 108 -3.36 -40.78 -4.43
N SER A 109 -4.60 -40.31 -4.29
CA SER A 109 -5.48 -40.71 -3.18
C SER A 109 -5.83 -42.19 -3.23
N ALA A 110 -6.09 -42.74 -4.42
CA ALA A 110 -6.39 -44.16 -4.62
C ALA A 110 -5.19 -45.03 -4.26
N ARG A 111 -3.98 -44.62 -4.68
CA ARG A 111 -2.75 -45.33 -4.37
C ARG A 111 -2.45 -45.30 -2.86
N THR A 112 -2.57 -44.14 -2.23
CA THR A 112 -2.29 -43.99 -0.79
C THR A 112 -3.27 -44.79 0.06
N VAL A 113 -4.57 -44.71 -0.22
CA VAL A 113 -5.61 -45.31 0.63
C VAL A 113 -5.85 -46.78 0.32
N PHE A 114 -5.91 -47.20 -0.95
CA PHE A 114 -6.36 -48.56 -1.32
C PHE A 114 -5.22 -49.50 -1.72
N ILE A 115 -4.05 -48.99 -2.09
CA ILE A 115 -2.86 -49.81 -2.36
C ILE A 115 -1.91 -49.81 -1.16
N LEU A 116 -1.51 -48.62 -0.70
CA LEU A 116 -0.56 -48.47 0.41
C LEU A 116 -1.22 -48.59 1.79
N GLN A 117 -2.56 -48.56 1.86
CA GLN A 117 -3.34 -48.66 3.10
C GLN A 117 -2.95 -47.60 4.14
N GLN A 118 -2.55 -46.41 3.66
CA GLN A 118 -2.20 -45.26 4.49
C GLN A 118 -3.38 -44.30 4.55
N LEU A 119 -3.87 -44.01 5.75
CA LEU A 119 -4.99 -43.11 5.99
C LEU A 119 -4.48 -41.80 6.59
N PRO A 120 -4.62 -40.66 5.89
CA PRO A 120 -4.34 -39.35 6.46
C PRO A 120 -5.23 -39.06 7.67
N GLU A 121 -4.75 -38.24 8.61
CA GLU A 121 -5.52 -37.86 9.80
C GLU A 121 -6.87 -37.22 9.41
N GLY A 122 -7.94 -37.71 10.02
CA GLY A 122 -9.30 -37.22 9.78
C GLY A 122 -9.97 -37.71 8.48
N VAL A 123 -9.32 -38.59 7.71
CA VAL A 123 -9.86 -39.13 6.44
C VAL A 123 -10.27 -40.59 6.61
N THR A 124 -11.48 -40.95 6.20
CA THR A 124 -11.95 -42.36 6.21
C THR A 124 -11.94 -42.98 4.81
N LYS A 125 -11.73 -44.29 4.73
CA LYS A 125 -11.72 -45.05 3.47
C LYS A 125 -13.05 -44.90 2.71
N GLU A 126 -14.15 -44.90 3.43
CA GLU A 126 -15.52 -44.72 2.93
C GLU A 126 -15.71 -43.32 2.31
N SER A 127 -15.16 -42.28 2.96
CA SER A 127 -15.27 -40.90 2.46
C SER A 127 -14.53 -40.73 1.12
N VAL A 128 -13.35 -41.33 1.00
CA VAL A 128 -12.54 -41.30 -0.21
C VAL A 128 -13.18 -42.12 -1.32
N HIS A 129 -13.69 -43.32 -1.00
CA HIS A 129 -14.41 -44.18 -1.95
C HIS A 129 -15.65 -43.47 -2.51
N ARG A 130 -16.47 -42.88 -1.64
CA ARG A 130 -17.65 -42.11 -2.03
C ARG A 130 -17.30 -40.97 -2.98
N ARG A 131 -16.24 -40.21 -2.67
CA ARG A 131 -15.74 -39.13 -3.55
C ARG A 131 -15.39 -39.65 -4.95
N PHE A 132 -14.77 -40.83 -5.05
CA PHE A 132 -14.45 -41.43 -6.34
C PHE A 132 -15.68 -41.87 -7.10
N VAL A 133 -16.67 -42.47 -6.43
CA VAL A 133 -17.94 -42.87 -7.05
C VAL A 133 -18.72 -41.65 -7.57
N ASP A 134 -18.81 -40.59 -6.77
CA ASP A 134 -19.50 -39.36 -7.16
C ASP A 134 -18.81 -38.67 -8.34
N TRP A 135 -17.47 -38.57 -8.30
CA TRP A 135 -16.69 -38.04 -9.41
C TRP A 135 -16.83 -38.90 -10.68
N HIS A 136 -16.80 -40.23 -10.53
CA HIS A 136 -16.96 -41.15 -11.65
C HIS A 136 -18.34 -41.03 -12.28
N ARG A 137 -19.40 -40.84 -11.50
CA ARG A 137 -20.76 -40.64 -12.05
C ARG A 137 -20.83 -39.43 -12.99
N ALA A 138 -20.13 -38.35 -12.65
CA ALA A 138 -20.10 -37.14 -13.46
C ALA A 138 -19.13 -37.24 -14.67
N ASN A 139 -17.98 -37.92 -14.52
CA ASN A 139 -16.87 -37.82 -15.46
C ASN A 139 -16.45 -39.15 -16.10
N GLY A 140 -16.63 -40.27 -15.40
CA GLY A 140 -16.13 -41.60 -15.76
C GLY A 140 -16.57 -42.09 -17.14
N PRO A 141 -17.88 -42.04 -17.48
CA PRO A 141 -18.37 -42.48 -18.79
C PRO A 141 -17.76 -41.70 -19.96
N GLN A 142 -17.58 -40.39 -19.81
CA GLN A 142 -17.00 -39.53 -20.86
C GLN A 142 -15.51 -39.81 -21.09
N LEU A 143 -14.84 -40.34 -20.06
CA LEU A 143 -13.42 -40.72 -20.10
C LEU A 143 -13.21 -42.20 -20.47
N GLY A 144 -14.29 -42.95 -20.71
CA GLY A 144 -14.22 -44.38 -21.03
C GLY A 144 -13.65 -45.24 -19.89
N LEU A 145 -13.83 -44.82 -18.64
CA LEU A 145 -13.34 -45.54 -17.46
C LEU A 145 -14.31 -46.67 -17.08
N SER A 146 -13.76 -47.78 -16.57
CA SER A 146 -14.56 -48.80 -15.90
C SER A 146 -15.07 -48.30 -14.54
N SER A 147 -16.12 -48.96 -14.03
CA SER A 147 -16.69 -48.65 -12.72
C SER A 147 -15.63 -48.68 -11.62
N VAL A 148 -15.71 -47.71 -10.70
CA VAL A 148 -14.83 -47.65 -9.53
C VAL A 148 -14.87 -49.00 -8.79
N PRO A 149 -13.72 -49.61 -8.47
CA PRO A 149 -13.67 -50.86 -7.73
C PRO A 149 -14.39 -50.74 -6.38
N ASP A 150 -14.94 -51.85 -5.90
CA ASP A 150 -15.51 -51.91 -4.56
C ASP A 150 -14.45 -51.56 -3.49
N MET A 151 -14.91 -51.01 -2.37
CA MET A 151 -14.03 -50.56 -1.28
C MET A 151 -13.11 -51.67 -0.75
N GLU A 152 -13.61 -52.90 -0.73
CA GLU A 152 -12.89 -54.10 -0.29
C GLU A 152 -12.30 -54.92 -1.46
N ALA A 153 -12.27 -54.35 -2.67
CA ALA A 153 -11.65 -54.98 -3.82
C ALA A 153 -10.13 -55.16 -3.61
N SER A 154 -9.55 -56.11 -4.33
CA SER A 154 -8.12 -56.41 -4.23
C SER A 154 -7.25 -55.23 -4.67
N THR A 155 -6.01 -55.19 -4.15
CA THR A 155 -5.01 -54.19 -4.56
C THR A 155 -4.73 -54.23 -6.06
N MET A 156 -4.84 -55.41 -6.69
CA MET A 156 -4.73 -55.57 -8.15
C MET A 156 -5.89 -54.89 -8.90
N ALA A 157 -7.12 -54.96 -8.38
CA ALA A 157 -8.27 -54.28 -8.99
C ALA A 157 -8.11 -52.76 -8.92
N TRP A 158 -7.64 -52.24 -7.77
CA TRP A 158 -7.32 -50.82 -7.61
C TRP A 158 -6.14 -50.36 -8.49
N ASP A 159 -5.08 -51.15 -8.63
CA ASP A 159 -3.97 -50.82 -9.55
C ASP A 159 -4.43 -50.80 -11.01
N GLY A 160 -5.28 -51.76 -11.41
CA GLY A 160 -5.89 -51.80 -12.73
C GLY A 160 -6.70 -50.54 -13.04
N TRP A 161 -7.61 -50.15 -12.13
CA TRP A 161 -8.41 -48.94 -12.28
C TRP A 161 -7.55 -47.67 -12.27
N ILE A 162 -6.52 -47.59 -11.42
CA ILE A 162 -5.57 -46.47 -11.43
C ILE A 162 -4.87 -46.34 -12.78
N ARG A 163 -4.48 -47.44 -13.43
CA ARG A 163 -3.89 -47.40 -14.78
C ARG A 163 -4.88 -46.90 -15.83
N GLU A 164 -6.16 -47.17 -15.68
CA GLU A 164 -7.20 -46.59 -16.53
C GLU A 164 -7.29 -45.08 -16.35
N VAL A 165 -7.32 -44.58 -15.11
CA VAL A 165 -7.34 -43.14 -14.80
C VAL A 165 -6.04 -42.44 -15.22
N GLN A 166 -4.90 -43.14 -15.18
CA GLN A 166 -3.61 -42.60 -15.64
C GLN A 166 -3.58 -42.28 -17.14
N ARG A 167 -4.36 -42.97 -17.98
CA ARG A 167 -4.40 -42.71 -19.43
C ARG A 167 -4.88 -41.29 -19.76
N PRO A 168 -6.11 -40.86 -19.38
CA PRO A 168 -6.57 -39.50 -19.62
C PRO A 168 -5.75 -38.46 -18.85
N TRP A 169 -5.15 -38.82 -17.71
CA TRP A 169 -4.23 -37.92 -17.00
C TRP A 169 -2.96 -37.62 -17.80
N ARG A 170 -2.32 -38.66 -18.37
CA ARG A 170 -1.15 -38.49 -19.25
C ARG A 170 -1.51 -37.74 -20.52
N GLN A 171 -2.65 -38.06 -21.13
CA GLN A 171 -3.13 -37.35 -22.32
C GLN A 171 -3.34 -35.86 -22.02
N GLY A 172 -4.02 -35.52 -20.93
CA GLY A 172 -4.21 -34.12 -20.53
C GLY A 172 -2.89 -33.38 -20.31
N ARG A 173 -1.85 -34.05 -19.80
CA ARG A 173 -0.51 -33.45 -19.68
C ARG A 173 0.16 -33.20 -21.03
N LEU A 174 -0.03 -34.09 -22.01
CA LEU A 174 0.45 -33.88 -23.39
C LEU A 174 -0.31 -32.73 -24.05
N ASP A 175 -1.63 -32.72 -23.94
CA ASP A 175 -2.48 -31.64 -24.47
C ASP A 175 -2.08 -30.29 -23.86
N HIS A 176 -1.79 -30.25 -22.56
CA HIS A 176 -1.27 -29.05 -21.90
C HIS A 176 0.13 -28.65 -22.38
N GLN A 177 1.01 -29.61 -22.68
CA GLN A 177 2.33 -29.31 -23.24
C GLN A 177 2.23 -28.75 -24.66
N GLU A 178 1.35 -29.30 -25.49
CA GLU A 178 1.08 -28.82 -26.86
C GLU A 178 0.45 -27.43 -26.83
N TYR A 179 -0.53 -27.21 -25.95
CA TYR A 179 -1.11 -25.90 -25.68
C TYR A 179 -0.03 -24.90 -25.25
N TYR A 180 0.79 -25.26 -24.26
CA TYR A 180 1.86 -24.39 -23.79
C TYR A 180 2.90 -24.10 -24.88
N ALA A 181 3.21 -25.06 -25.74
CA ALA A 181 4.13 -24.85 -26.87
C ALA A 181 3.55 -23.90 -27.93
N ALA A 182 2.27 -24.06 -28.26
CA ALA A 182 1.56 -23.22 -29.23
C ALA A 182 1.34 -21.78 -28.72
N ASN A 183 1.07 -21.62 -27.42
CA ASN A 183 0.74 -20.34 -26.80
C ASN A 183 1.89 -19.75 -25.97
N LYS A 184 3.10 -20.31 -26.09
CA LYS A 184 4.27 -19.92 -25.28
C LYS A 184 4.52 -18.41 -25.30
N GLN A 185 4.44 -17.81 -26.50
CA GLN A 185 4.72 -16.39 -26.67
C GLN A 185 3.65 -15.52 -26.01
N ASP A 186 2.37 -15.91 -26.13
CA ASP A 186 1.26 -15.19 -25.50
C ASP A 186 1.29 -15.32 -23.98
N ILE A 187 1.67 -16.49 -23.47
CA ILE A 187 1.87 -16.73 -22.04
C ILE A 187 3.03 -15.88 -21.51
N ILE A 188 4.14 -15.79 -22.25
CA ILE A 188 5.27 -14.92 -21.90
C ILE A 188 4.82 -13.46 -21.89
N ASN A 189 4.13 -13.00 -22.93
CA ASN A 189 3.63 -11.64 -23.02
C ASN A 189 2.67 -11.33 -21.87
N THR A 190 1.74 -12.24 -21.58
CA THR A 190 0.82 -12.16 -20.44
C THR A 190 1.57 -12.08 -19.11
N HIS A 191 2.64 -12.86 -18.92
CA HIS A 191 3.46 -12.77 -17.71
C HIS A 191 4.25 -11.46 -17.61
N ILE A 192 4.73 -10.92 -18.74
CA ILE A 192 5.38 -9.60 -18.80
C ILE A 192 4.37 -8.52 -18.44
N GLU A 193 3.21 -8.48 -19.10
CA GLU A 193 2.13 -7.53 -18.80
C GLU A 193 1.68 -7.62 -17.34
N ASN A 194 1.53 -8.84 -16.80
CA ASN A 194 1.20 -9.04 -15.39
C ASN A 194 2.31 -8.57 -14.45
N ARG A 195 3.58 -8.74 -14.83
CA ARG A 195 4.72 -8.25 -14.05
C ARG A 195 4.78 -6.73 -14.07
N ASP A 196 4.55 -6.13 -15.23
CA ASP A 196 4.57 -4.68 -15.41
C ASP A 196 3.39 -4.05 -14.66
N LEU A 197 2.19 -4.65 -14.76
CA LEU A 197 1.04 -4.30 -13.94
C LEU A 197 1.34 -4.45 -12.44
N ARG A 198 2.00 -5.53 -12.01
CA ARG A 198 2.44 -5.71 -10.61
C ARG A 198 3.50 -4.69 -10.20
N PHE A 199 4.35 -4.27 -11.11
CA PHE A 199 5.34 -3.22 -10.85
C PHE A 199 4.66 -1.87 -10.66
N GLN A 200 3.63 -1.56 -11.44
CA GLN A 200 2.83 -0.34 -11.32
C GLN A 200 1.96 -0.35 -10.05
N THR A 201 1.26 -1.46 -9.78
CA THR A 201 0.28 -1.56 -8.69
C THR A 201 0.87 -1.96 -7.33
N HIS A 202 2.00 -2.68 -7.32
CA HIS A 202 2.64 -3.23 -6.11
C HIS A 202 4.15 -3.01 -6.11
N THR A 203 4.60 -1.81 -6.52
CA THR A 203 6.01 -1.49 -6.77
C THR A 203 6.94 -1.95 -5.65
N ARG A 204 6.61 -1.65 -4.39
CA ARG A 204 7.45 -2.01 -3.23
C ARG A 204 7.59 -3.52 -3.07
N GLN A 205 6.50 -4.28 -3.23
CA GLN A 205 6.50 -5.73 -3.05
C GLN A 205 7.19 -6.43 -4.23
N THR A 206 7.00 -5.90 -5.44
CA THR A 206 7.67 -6.35 -6.66
C THR A 206 9.19 -6.10 -6.57
N ILE A 207 9.61 -4.89 -6.19
CA ILE A 207 11.03 -4.56 -5.96
C ILE A 207 11.62 -5.48 -4.89
N ARG A 208 10.92 -5.69 -3.77
CA ARG A 208 11.40 -6.60 -2.71
C ARG A 208 11.59 -8.03 -3.19
N GLY A 209 10.64 -8.56 -3.96
CA GLY A 209 10.76 -9.90 -4.53
C GLY A 209 11.87 -10.01 -5.58
N ILE A 210 12.10 -8.96 -6.38
CA ILE A 210 13.20 -8.91 -7.36
C ILE A 210 14.56 -8.84 -6.66
N LEU A 211 14.66 -8.04 -5.61
CA LEU A 211 15.89 -7.82 -4.85
C LEU A 211 16.13 -8.88 -3.77
N ASP A 212 15.27 -9.88 -3.68
CA ASP A 212 15.30 -10.93 -2.66
C ASP A 212 15.46 -10.38 -1.22
N ILE A 213 14.82 -9.24 -0.95
CA ILE A 213 14.91 -8.58 0.35
C ILE A 213 14.03 -9.38 1.31
N SER A 214 14.66 -10.24 2.09
CA SER A 214 14.04 -10.86 3.25
C SER A 214 13.87 -9.81 4.37
N GLU A 215 12.64 -9.63 4.85
CA GLU A 215 12.40 -8.85 6.07
C GLU A 215 12.84 -9.70 7.27
N GLY A 216 14.10 -9.55 7.65
CA GLY A 216 14.52 -9.95 9.00
C GLY A 216 13.86 -9.03 10.00
N ARG A 217 12.91 -9.54 10.80
CA ARG A 217 12.52 -8.84 12.03
C ARG A 217 13.71 -8.90 12.97
N VAL A 218 14.32 -7.75 13.21
CA VAL A 218 15.29 -7.62 14.30
C VAL A 218 14.50 -7.72 15.59
N ASN A 219 14.60 -8.86 16.27
CA ASN A 219 14.05 -9.01 17.61
C ASN A 219 15.08 -8.46 18.59
N LEU A 220 14.71 -7.39 19.30
CA LEU A 220 15.54 -6.80 20.35
C LEU A 220 15.05 -7.36 21.67
N ASP A 221 15.66 -8.46 22.12
CA ASP A 221 15.28 -9.13 23.38
C ASP A 221 16.02 -8.56 24.59
N HIS A 222 17.19 -7.96 24.36
CA HIS A 222 18.02 -7.36 25.41
C HIS A 222 18.67 -6.07 24.90
N LEU A 223 18.55 -4.99 25.67
CA LEU A 223 19.29 -3.75 25.41
C LEU A 223 20.36 -3.55 26.49
N VAL A 224 21.61 -3.43 26.06
CA VAL A 224 22.70 -3.03 26.93
C VAL A 224 22.74 -1.51 26.97
N VAL A 225 22.43 -0.92 28.12
CA VAL A 225 22.48 0.53 28.32
C VAL A 225 23.72 0.87 29.13
N GLU A 226 24.62 1.61 28.51
CA GLU A 226 25.70 2.28 29.22
C GLU A 226 25.12 3.44 30.01
N ALA A 227 25.43 3.53 31.30
CA ALA A 227 24.99 4.65 32.14
C ALA A 227 25.56 5.96 31.59
N ASP A 228 24.68 6.93 31.34
CA ASP A 228 25.01 8.25 30.82
C ASP A 228 25.91 9.02 31.82
N PRO A 229 27.07 9.56 31.39
CA PRO A 229 27.95 10.36 32.25
C PRO A 229 27.33 11.66 32.79
N VAL A 230 26.11 12.03 32.37
CA VAL A 230 25.44 13.28 32.77
C VAL A 230 24.69 13.17 34.12
N ASN A 231 24.58 11.98 34.73
CA ASN A 231 23.91 11.80 36.02
C ASN A 231 24.88 11.37 37.17
N PRO A 232 25.54 12.31 37.87
CA PRO A 232 26.65 12.04 38.80
C PRO A 232 26.21 11.54 40.19
N GLY A 233 24.97 11.06 40.35
CA GLY A 233 24.42 10.66 41.65
C GLY A 233 24.73 9.23 42.09
N ALA A 234 25.09 8.34 41.16
CA ALA A 234 25.18 6.89 41.43
C ALA A 234 26.59 6.29 41.24
N ALA A 235 27.62 7.11 41.01
CA ALA A 235 29.00 6.64 40.88
C ALA A 235 29.93 7.39 41.85
N ARG A 236 29.66 7.30 43.16
CA ARG A 236 30.73 7.45 44.14
C ARG A 236 31.50 6.12 44.17
N ASN A 237 32.50 6.02 43.31
CA ASN A 237 33.56 4.99 43.29
C ASN A 237 33.22 3.61 42.68
N GLY A 238 32.81 3.56 41.41
CA GLY A 238 32.74 2.30 40.65
C GLY A 238 32.76 2.51 39.12
N PRO A 239 33.11 1.49 38.31
CA PRO A 239 33.02 1.58 36.85
C PRO A 239 31.57 1.85 36.40
N PRO A 240 31.35 2.44 35.20
CA PRO A 240 30.01 2.74 34.71
C PRO A 240 29.14 1.49 34.76
N VAL A 241 28.01 1.57 35.45
CA VAL A 241 27.12 0.43 35.63
C VAL A 241 26.37 0.22 34.31
N THR A 242 26.86 -0.71 33.51
CA THR A 242 26.12 -1.25 32.37
C THR A 242 24.96 -2.06 32.94
N TYR A 243 23.72 -1.69 32.60
CA TYR A 243 22.55 -2.51 32.93
C TYR A 243 21.89 -3.02 31.66
N VAL A 244 21.26 -4.19 31.76
CA VAL A 244 20.56 -4.84 30.66
C VAL A 244 19.06 -4.68 30.89
N ILE A 245 18.37 -4.13 29.89
CA ILE A 245 16.91 -4.09 29.86
C ILE A 245 16.43 -5.32 29.10
N ASP A 246 15.59 -6.11 29.74
CA ASP A 246 14.97 -7.34 29.23
C ASP A 246 13.43 -7.27 29.17
N ASP A 247 12.81 -6.25 29.79
CA ASP A 247 11.38 -6.03 29.68
C ASP A 247 10.97 -5.50 28.28
N PRO A 248 10.03 -6.17 27.57
CA PRO A 248 9.65 -5.80 26.21
C PRO A 248 9.09 -4.38 26.05
N ASP A 249 8.39 -3.85 27.05
CA ASP A 249 7.79 -2.52 26.95
C ASP A 249 8.81 -1.42 27.28
N GLU A 250 9.72 -1.69 28.22
CA GLU A 250 10.87 -0.83 28.51
C GLU A 250 11.85 -0.80 27.33
N ILE A 251 12.11 -1.93 26.66
CA ILE A 251 12.91 -2.00 25.43
C ILE A 251 12.29 -1.11 24.35
N LYS A 252 10.98 -1.22 24.10
CA LYS A 252 10.30 -0.37 23.11
C LYS A 252 10.34 1.11 23.47
N ALA A 253 10.20 1.45 24.75
CA ALA A 253 10.25 2.83 25.23
C ALA A 253 11.66 3.40 25.01
N ARG A 254 12.70 2.66 25.41
CA ARG A 254 14.10 3.07 25.30
C ARG A 254 14.56 3.19 23.85
N VAL A 255 14.17 2.26 22.98
CA VAL A 255 14.44 2.32 21.54
C VAL A 255 13.77 3.54 20.93
N ARG A 256 12.47 3.77 21.22
CA ARG A 256 11.77 4.97 20.73
C ARG A 256 12.48 6.25 21.19
N GLN A 257 12.82 6.34 22.46
CA GLN A 257 13.54 7.47 23.01
C GLN A 257 14.88 7.69 22.31
N TYR A 258 15.68 6.64 22.11
CA TYR A 258 16.95 6.72 21.39
C TYR A 258 16.77 7.29 19.97
N PHE A 259 15.79 6.81 19.21
CA PHE A 259 15.54 7.29 17.85
C PHE A 259 14.99 8.72 17.82
N CYS A 260 14.16 9.09 18.80
CA CYS A 260 13.71 10.47 18.98
C CYS A 260 14.90 11.39 19.28
N ASP A 261 15.74 11.03 20.26
CA ASP A 261 16.87 11.85 20.70
C ASP A 261 17.98 11.96 19.63
N THR A 262 18.19 10.89 18.85
CA THR A 262 19.28 10.83 17.86
C THR A 262 18.88 11.46 16.54
N PHE A 263 17.65 11.22 16.07
CA PHE A 263 17.23 11.61 14.72
C PHE A 263 16.16 12.71 14.69
N HIS A 264 15.38 12.86 15.76
CA HIS A 264 14.30 13.86 15.88
C HIS A 264 14.60 14.92 16.93
N LYS A 265 15.85 15.03 17.40
CA LYS A 265 16.26 16.21 18.17
C LYS A 265 15.91 17.41 17.31
N GLU A 266 15.01 18.26 17.80
CA GLU A 266 14.88 19.61 17.30
C GLU A 266 16.30 20.17 17.27
N ARG A 267 16.86 20.29 16.07
CA ARG A 267 18.14 20.93 15.92
C ARG A 267 17.79 22.40 16.11
N PRO A 268 18.17 23.04 17.22
CA PRO A 268 18.01 24.48 17.30
C PRO A 268 18.71 25.02 16.05
N THR A 269 18.01 25.84 15.28
CA THR A 269 18.59 26.55 14.15
C THR A 269 19.75 27.37 14.70
N GLN A 270 20.95 26.82 14.59
CA GLN A 270 22.14 27.52 15.03
C GLN A 270 22.32 28.71 14.08
N PRO A 271 22.73 29.88 14.59
CA PRO A 271 23.12 30.98 13.72
C PRO A 271 24.13 30.48 12.69
N LEU A 272 23.99 30.91 11.44
CA LEU A 272 24.96 30.59 10.39
C LEU A 272 26.38 30.93 10.89
N SER A 273 27.31 29.97 10.74
CA SER A 273 28.71 30.19 11.05
C SER A 273 29.26 31.34 10.20
N ASP A 274 30.39 31.92 10.60
CA ASP A 274 31.00 33.04 9.87
C ASP A 274 31.37 32.65 8.42
N GLU A 275 31.75 31.39 8.20
CA GLU A 275 32.02 30.83 6.86
C GLU A 275 30.76 30.85 5.99
N TRP A 276 29.64 30.32 6.49
CA TRP A 276 28.38 30.32 5.74
C TRP A 276 27.83 31.73 5.58
N ARG A 277 27.97 32.60 6.58
CA ARG A 277 27.57 34.00 6.49
C ARG A 277 28.36 34.74 5.40
N ALA A 278 29.66 34.46 5.27
CA ALA A 278 30.47 34.98 4.18
C ALA A 278 30.04 34.43 2.82
N ALA A 279 29.75 33.12 2.74
CA ALA A 279 29.32 32.47 1.51
C ALA A 279 27.94 32.93 1.01
N TYR A 280 27.03 33.27 1.93
CA TYR A 280 25.70 33.80 1.64
C TYR A 280 25.64 35.33 1.60
N GLN A 281 26.78 36.04 1.59
CA GLN A 281 26.74 37.48 1.34
C GLN A 281 26.20 37.76 -0.07
N PRO A 282 25.39 38.81 -0.23
CA PRO A 282 24.94 39.25 -1.55
C PRO A 282 26.15 39.45 -2.46
N ARG A 283 26.12 38.83 -3.63
CA ARG A 283 27.17 38.98 -4.60
C ARG A 283 26.98 40.30 -5.37
N GLU A 284 28.04 41.09 -5.48
CA GLU A 284 27.99 42.38 -6.19
C GLU A 284 27.61 42.25 -7.68
N ASP A 285 27.85 41.09 -8.29
CA ASP A 285 27.49 40.81 -9.68
C ASP A 285 26.03 40.37 -9.88
N VAL A 286 25.27 40.20 -8.78
CA VAL A 286 23.86 39.81 -8.84
C VAL A 286 22.99 41.01 -8.49
N CYS A 287 22.12 41.39 -9.41
CA CYS A 287 21.17 42.49 -9.20
C CYS A 287 20.13 42.08 -8.16
N SER A 288 20.05 42.81 -7.05
CA SER A 288 19.08 42.54 -5.97
C SER A 288 17.63 42.61 -6.45
N GLU A 289 17.34 43.46 -7.44
CA GLU A 289 16.01 43.67 -8.01
C GLU A 289 15.41 42.40 -8.63
N TRP A 290 16.24 41.41 -9.01
CA TRP A 290 15.76 40.11 -9.51
C TRP A 290 15.05 39.28 -8.44
N TYR A 291 15.27 39.59 -7.16
CA TYR A 291 14.65 38.88 -6.04
C TYR A 291 13.47 39.64 -5.44
N ASP A 292 13.18 40.86 -5.89
CA ASP A 292 12.08 41.68 -5.37
C ASP A 292 10.73 40.96 -5.49
N SER A 293 10.56 40.16 -6.56
CA SER A 293 9.36 39.34 -6.77
C SER A 293 9.37 38.02 -6.01
N VAL A 294 10.51 37.55 -5.50
CA VAL A 294 10.64 36.24 -4.81
C VAL A 294 10.04 36.29 -3.42
N MET A 295 10.09 37.47 -2.77
CA MET A 295 9.53 37.69 -1.43
C MET A 295 8.05 38.14 -1.47
N VAL A 296 7.43 38.13 -2.65
CA VAL A 296 6.01 38.46 -2.80
C VAL A 296 5.19 37.23 -2.44
N VAL A 297 4.19 37.42 -1.57
CA VAL A 297 3.26 36.37 -1.19
C VAL A 297 2.52 35.88 -2.44
N PRO A 298 2.51 34.57 -2.73
CA PRO A 298 1.91 34.05 -3.94
C PRO A 298 0.40 34.31 -3.97
N ASP A 299 -0.11 34.74 -5.12
CA ASP A 299 -1.53 35.02 -5.28
C ASP A 299 -2.33 33.74 -5.62
N TYR A 300 -3.66 33.88 -5.66
CA TYR A 300 -4.55 32.76 -5.94
C TYR A 300 -4.29 32.15 -7.33
N GLU A 301 -4.06 32.98 -8.35
CA GLU A 301 -3.87 32.52 -9.72
C GLU A 301 -2.55 31.75 -9.87
N GLU A 302 -1.49 32.23 -9.24
CA GLU A 302 -0.18 31.60 -9.21
C GLU A 302 -0.23 30.21 -8.56
N VAL A 303 -0.85 30.11 -7.38
CA VAL A 303 -1.00 28.82 -6.68
C VAL A 303 -1.84 27.85 -7.50
N CYS A 304 -2.94 28.31 -8.10
CA CYS A 304 -3.80 27.47 -8.94
C CYS A 304 -3.07 27.00 -10.20
N ALA A 305 -2.29 27.87 -10.84
CA ALA A 305 -1.48 27.52 -12.00
C ALA A 305 -0.40 26.48 -11.63
N ALA A 306 0.24 26.62 -10.47
CA ALA A 306 1.22 25.67 -9.97
C ALA A 306 0.59 24.28 -9.70
N ILE A 307 -0.59 24.23 -9.08
CA ILE A 307 -1.34 22.98 -8.88
C ILE A 307 -1.68 22.35 -10.22
N ALA A 308 -2.20 23.12 -11.18
CA ALA A 308 -2.56 22.63 -12.50
C ALA A 308 -1.35 22.06 -13.26
N ALA A 309 -0.19 22.71 -13.15
CA ALA A 309 1.06 22.30 -13.81
C ALA A 309 1.75 21.08 -13.16
N ALA A 310 1.40 20.74 -11.91
CA ALA A 310 2.04 19.63 -11.20
C ALA A 310 1.89 18.29 -11.95
N PRO A 311 2.93 17.43 -12.02
CA PRO A 311 2.81 16.13 -12.71
C PRO A 311 1.85 15.19 -11.97
N LEU A 312 0.97 14.52 -12.72
CA LEU A 312 0.04 13.51 -12.21
C LEU A 312 0.76 12.18 -11.90
N GLY A 313 0.14 11.32 -11.09
CA GLY A 313 0.63 9.96 -10.85
C GLY A 313 1.91 9.88 -10.00
N LYS A 314 2.21 10.94 -9.25
CA LYS A 314 3.29 10.94 -8.25
C LYS A 314 2.80 10.36 -6.93
N ALA A 315 3.67 9.62 -6.26
CA ALA A 315 3.35 9.03 -4.97
C ALA A 315 3.04 10.13 -3.94
N PRO A 316 1.93 10.04 -3.20
CA PRO A 316 1.64 10.99 -2.14
C PRO A 316 2.70 10.89 -1.04
N GLY A 317 3.06 12.04 -0.49
CA GLY A 317 3.99 12.13 0.64
C GLY A 317 3.41 11.59 1.94
N HIS A 318 4.00 11.97 3.07
CA HIS A 318 3.56 11.53 4.41
C HIS A 318 2.10 11.91 4.71
N SER A 319 1.60 13.01 4.14
CA SER A 319 0.22 13.46 4.27
C SER A 319 -0.82 12.53 3.66
N LYS A 320 -0.41 11.63 2.74
CA LYS A 320 -1.29 10.78 1.91
C LYS A 320 -2.16 11.53 0.90
N VAL A 321 -2.08 12.86 0.84
CA VAL A 321 -2.74 13.68 -0.18
C VAL A 321 -1.89 13.67 -1.45
N SER A 322 -2.41 13.12 -2.56
CA SER A 322 -1.71 13.11 -3.84
C SER A 322 -1.95 14.42 -4.61
N GLY A 323 -1.06 14.73 -5.56
CA GLY A 323 -1.25 15.85 -6.47
C GLY A 323 -2.54 15.72 -7.31
N ASP A 324 -2.95 14.49 -7.61
CA ASP A 324 -4.18 14.21 -8.34
C ASP A 324 -5.42 14.65 -7.54
N LEU A 325 -5.42 14.43 -6.21
CA LEU A 325 -6.49 14.90 -5.33
C LEU A 325 -6.50 16.44 -5.22
N LEU A 326 -5.32 17.07 -5.15
CA LEU A 326 -5.22 18.54 -5.07
C LEU A 326 -5.76 19.24 -6.32
N LYS A 327 -5.54 18.67 -7.51
CA LYS A 327 -6.08 19.21 -8.78
C LYS A 327 -7.59 19.06 -8.92
N ARG A 328 -8.21 18.17 -8.13
CA ARG A 328 -9.65 17.84 -8.17
C ARG A 328 -10.41 18.51 -7.03
N LEU A 329 -9.77 19.39 -6.28
CA LEU A 329 -10.43 20.17 -5.24
C LEU A 329 -11.47 21.11 -5.86
N GLY A 330 -12.56 21.31 -5.13
CA GLY A 330 -13.54 22.32 -5.52
C GLY A 330 -13.07 23.72 -5.11
N PRO A 331 -13.78 24.77 -5.57
CA PRO A 331 -13.40 26.16 -5.32
C PRO A 331 -13.13 26.50 -3.85
N LEU A 332 -13.88 25.91 -2.92
CA LEU A 332 -13.73 26.21 -1.49
C LEU A 332 -12.48 25.57 -0.91
N ALA A 333 -12.27 24.29 -1.18
CA ALA A 333 -11.09 23.57 -0.73
C ALA A 333 -9.80 24.14 -1.34
N GLN A 334 -9.89 24.58 -2.60
CA GLN A 334 -8.80 25.24 -3.30
C GLN A 334 -8.46 26.60 -2.68
N ALA A 335 -9.46 27.41 -2.32
CA ALA A 335 -9.25 28.66 -1.60
C ALA A 335 -8.56 28.43 -0.24
N LEU A 336 -8.98 27.40 0.52
CA LEU A 336 -8.34 27.04 1.79
C LEU A 336 -6.89 26.61 1.61
N PHE A 337 -6.61 25.83 0.58
CA PHE A 337 -5.24 25.44 0.24
C PHE A 337 -4.36 26.66 -0.12
N VAL A 338 -4.90 27.65 -0.84
CA VAL A 338 -4.19 28.90 -1.14
C VAL A 338 -3.86 29.67 0.13
N VAL A 339 -4.82 29.83 1.04
CA VAL A 339 -4.58 30.51 2.33
C VAL A 339 -3.51 29.79 3.14
N LEU A 340 -3.52 28.45 3.13
CA LEU A 340 -2.47 27.64 3.74
C LEU A 340 -1.09 27.94 3.15
N VAL A 341 -0.97 27.99 1.82
CA VAL A 341 0.29 28.33 1.13
C VAL A 341 0.76 29.74 1.48
N GLN A 342 -0.15 30.72 1.50
CA GLN A 342 0.16 32.10 1.87
C GLN A 342 0.59 32.23 3.34
N ALA A 343 -0.10 31.53 4.25
CA ALA A 343 0.26 31.50 5.66
C ALA A 343 1.62 30.82 5.89
N CYS A 344 1.91 29.71 5.18
CA CYS A 344 3.23 29.07 5.19
C CYS A 344 4.32 30.06 4.76
N PHE A 345 4.06 30.89 3.75
CA PHE A 345 5.03 31.86 3.25
C PHE A 345 5.29 32.99 4.24
N VAL A 346 4.25 33.49 4.92
CA VAL A 346 4.36 34.61 5.87
C VAL A 346 4.90 34.19 7.24
N GLN A 347 4.61 32.97 7.69
CA GLN A 347 5.05 32.45 8.99
C GLN A 347 6.41 31.72 8.95
N GLY A 348 6.85 31.32 7.75
CA GLY A 348 8.01 30.45 7.51
C GLY A 348 9.37 31.14 7.48
#